data_AF-A0A099LDN0-F1
#
_entry.id   AF-A0A099LDN0-F1
#
_cell.length_a   1.000
_cell.length_b   1.000
_cell.length_c   1.000
_cell.angle_alpha   90.00
_cell.angle_beta   90.00
_cell.angle_gamma   90.00
#
_symmetry.space_group_name_H-M   'P 1'
#
loop_
_entity.id
_entity.type
_entity.pdbx_description
1 polymer ?
#
loop_
_entity_poly.entity_id
_entity_poly.type
_entity_poly.pdbx_seq_one_letter_code
_entity_poly.pdbx_strand_id
1 'polypeptide(L)' 'MINIFADIPSDLSAEVFETLASSSKVKIERIVSKGHCSPTKGWHQQECHEWVIVLQGAAILTFEDHY' A
#
# COMPACT_ATOMS: atom_id res chain seq x y z
N MET A 1 -20.11 -10.40 -3.42
CA MET A 1 -19.05 -10.18 -4.44
C MET A 1 -18.12 -9.13 -3.86
N ILE A 2 -16.82 -9.41 -3.80
CA ILE A 2 -15.85 -8.48 -3.21
C ILE A 2 -15.61 -7.33 -4.20
N ASN A 3 -15.64 -6.09 -3.72
CA ASN A 3 -15.41 -4.89 -4.51
C ASN A 3 -14.33 -4.04 -3.81
N ILE A 4 -13.25 -3.73 -4.52
CA ILE A 4 -12.10 -2.98 -3.98
C ILE A 4 -12.47 -1.55 -3.56
N PHE A 5 -13.53 -0.98 -4.16
CA PHE A 5 -14.02 0.38 -3.90
C PHE A 5 -15.13 0.44 -2.84
N ALA A 6 -15.59 -0.71 -2.32
CA ALA A 6 -16.58 -0.75 -1.24
C ALA A 6 -15.92 -0.54 0.13
N ASP A 7 -16.74 -0.20 1.12
CA ASP A 7 -16.37 -0.15 2.55
C ASP A 7 -15.07 0.63 2.82
N ILE A 8 -14.95 1.82 2.22
CA ILE A 8 -13.84 2.74 2.48
C ILE A 8 -13.98 3.26 3.93
N PRO A 9 -12.97 3.07 4.80
CA PRO A 9 -13.02 3.54 6.17
C PRO A 9 -13.25 5.06 6.25
N SER A 10 -14.06 5.49 7.22
CA SER A 10 -14.31 6.90 7.48
C SER A 10 -13.14 7.58 8.20
N ASP A 11 -12.45 6.84 9.06
CA ASP A 11 -11.18 7.26 9.66
C ASP A 11 -10.01 6.83 8.77
N LEU A 12 -9.36 7.83 8.18
CA LEU A 12 -8.13 7.71 7.39
C LEU A 12 -7.09 8.69 7.94
N SER A 13 -6.98 8.78 9.27
CA SER A 13 -5.88 9.49 9.94
C SER A 13 -4.52 8.83 9.71
N ALA A 14 -4.52 7.55 9.33
CA ALA A 14 -3.38 6.81 8.80
C ALA A 14 -3.82 5.99 7.58
N GLU A 15 -2.84 5.45 6.84
CA GLU A 15 -3.14 4.47 5.80
C GLU A 15 -3.77 3.22 6.40
N VAL A 16 -4.74 2.65 5.68
CA VAL A 16 -5.38 1.40 6.06
C VAL A 16 -4.92 0.31 5.12
N PHE A 17 -4.34 -0.74 5.70
CA PHE A 17 -3.88 -1.94 5.01
C PHE A 17 -4.82 -3.10 5.33
N GLU A 18 -5.32 -3.77 4.30
CA GLU A 18 -6.25 -4.88 4.44
C GLU A 18 -5.76 -6.07 3.59
N THR A 19 -5.48 -7.20 4.24
CA THR A 19 -5.13 -8.44 3.54
C THR A 19 -6.37 -9.05 2.90
N LEU A 20 -6.40 -9.10 1.57
CA LEU A 20 -7.49 -9.71 0.81
C LEU A 20 -7.27 -11.21 0.62
N ALA A 21 -6.02 -11.63 0.43
CA ALA A 21 -5.62 -13.01 0.31
C ALA A 21 -4.14 -13.18 0.66
N SER A 22 -3.79 -14.31 1.27
CA SER A 22 -2.41 -14.61 1.63
C SER A 22 -2.11 -16.10 1.56
N SER A 23 -0.86 -16.43 1.24
CA SER A 23 -0.27 -17.76 1.32
C SER A 23 1.20 -17.65 1.73
N SER A 24 1.93 -18.77 1.77
CA SER A 24 3.37 -18.75 2.00
C SER A 24 4.19 -18.12 0.85
N LYS A 25 3.58 -17.87 -0.31
CA LYS A 25 4.28 -17.37 -1.51
C LYS A 25 3.86 -15.96 -1.94
N VAL A 26 2.67 -15.51 -1.54
CA VAL A 26 2.12 -14.22 -1.97
C VAL A 26 1.18 -13.66 -0.92
N LYS A 27 1.22 -12.33 -0.75
CA LYS A 27 0.28 -11.56 0.04
C LYS A 27 -0.33 -10.49 -0.88
N ILE A 28 -1.66 -10.42 -0.92
CA ILE A 28 -2.42 -9.44 -1.70
C ILE A 28 -3.11 -8.52 -0.70
N GLU A 29 -2.76 -7.24 -0.75
CA GLU A 29 -3.28 -6.22 0.16
C GLU A 29 -3.99 -5.11 -0.61
N ARG A 30 -5.05 -4.59 0.01
CA ARG A 30 -5.66 -3.31 -0.35
C ARG A 30 -5.09 -2.24 0.55
N ILE A 31 -4.67 -1.13 -0.05
CA ILE A 31 -4.17 0.05 0.67
C ILE A 31 -5.12 1.20 0.37
N VAL A 32 -5.61 1.87 1.41
CA VAL A 32 -6.41 3.09 1.30
C VAL A 32 -5.65 4.24 1.96
N SER A 33 -5.31 5.25 1.15
CA SER A 33 -4.50 6.40 1.57
C SER A 33 -5.22 7.71 1.29
N LYS A 34 -5.03 8.72 2.14
CA LYS A 34 -5.62 10.06 2.00
C LYS A 34 -4.52 11.14 1.99
N GLY A 35 -3.61 11.04 1.03
CA GLY A 35 -2.47 11.96 0.89
C GLY A 35 -1.35 11.72 1.92
N HIS A 36 -1.32 10.54 2.52
CA HIS A 36 -0.24 10.11 3.41
C HIS A 36 1.08 9.99 2.64
N CYS A 37 2.17 10.21 3.36
CA CYS A 37 3.53 10.07 2.85
C CYS A 37 4.35 9.27 3.85
N SER A 38 5.34 8.54 3.35
CA SER A 38 6.36 7.91 4.18
C SER A 38 7.08 8.96 5.06
N PRO A 39 7.61 8.56 6.22
CA PRO A 39 8.43 9.43 7.05
C PRO A 39 9.62 10.03 6.28
N THR A 40 10.14 11.17 6.74
CA THR A 40 11.27 11.87 6.09
C THR A 40 12.58 11.08 6.09
N LYS A 41 12.66 9.99 6.88
CA LYS A 41 13.80 9.08 6.98
C LYS A 41 13.29 7.65 7.13
N GLY A 42 14.07 6.70 6.64
CA GLY A 42 13.77 5.27 6.71
C GLY A 42 13.08 4.81 5.43
N TRP A 43 13.78 3.93 4.70
CA TRP A 43 13.23 3.24 3.53
C TRP A 43 12.46 2.01 3.98
N HIS A 44 11.39 1.67 3.26
CA HIS A 44 10.72 0.40 3.44
C HIS A 44 11.67 -0.72 2.99
N GLN A 45 12.07 -1.57 3.94
CA GLN A 45 12.89 -2.75 3.68
C GLN A 45 11.99 -3.98 3.82
N GLN A 46 11.80 -4.70 2.72
CA GLN A 46 10.93 -5.87 2.65
C GLN A 46 11.71 -7.08 2.12
N GLU A 47 11.46 -8.26 2.70
CA GLU A 47 12.09 -9.51 2.25
C GLU A 47 11.49 -10.04 0.93
N CYS A 48 10.26 -9.63 0.63
CA CYS A 48 9.53 -10.04 -0.56
C CYS A 48 9.60 -8.98 -1.64
N HIS A 49 9.58 -9.40 -2.91
CA HIS A 49 9.33 -8.49 -4.02
C HIS A 49 7.92 -7.91 -3.93
N GLU A 50 7.80 -6.61 -4.17
CA GLU A 50 6.54 -5.89 -4.13
C GLU A 50 6.12 -5.45 -5.53
N TRP A 51 4.83 -5.58 -5.83
CA TRP A 51 4.19 -5.00 -7.01
C TRP A 51 2.98 -4.19 -6.55
N VAL A 52 2.93 -2.92 -6.93
CA VAL A 52 1.88 -1.98 -6.54
C VAL A 52 1.19 -1.44 -7.79
N ILE A 53 -0.13 -1.28 -7.71
CA ILE A 53 -0.94 -0.62 -8.74
C ILE A 53 -1.85 0.42 -8.11
N VAL A 54 -1.92 1.60 -8.72
CA VAL A 54 -2.89 2.63 -8.33
C VAL A 54 -4.18 2.37 -9.10
N LEU A 55 -5.26 2.08 -8.38
CA LEU A 55 -6.59 1.87 -8.98
C LEU A 55 -7.41 3.17 -9.05
N GLN A 56 -7.16 4.13 -8.14
CA GLN A 56 -7.81 5.45 -8.13
C GLN A 56 -6.88 6.48 -7.48
N GLY A 57 -6.85 7.69 -8.04
CA GLY A 57 -6.00 8.79 -7.54
C GLY A 57 -4.60 8.77 -8.14
N ALA A 58 -3.59 9.12 -7.33
CA ALA A 58 -2.20 9.15 -7.72
C ALA A 58 -1.30 8.88 -6.50
N ALA A 59 -0.09 8.36 -6.76
CA ALA A 59 0.94 8.15 -5.76
C ALA A 59 2.31 8.53 -6.35
N ILE A 60 3.25 8.87 -5.47
CA ILE A 60 4.66 9.11 -5.83
C ILE A 60 5.48 8.08 -5.06
N LEU A 61 6.32 7.34 -5.79
CA LEU A 61 7.31 6.44 -5.21
C LEU A 61 8.69 7.00 -5.49
N THR A 62 9.53 6.96 -4.48
CA THR A 62 10.97 7.17 -4.61
C THR A 62 11.63 5.83 -4.34
N PHE A 63 12.75 5.56 -4.99
CA PHE A 63 13.58 4.40 -4.73
C PHE A 63 14.90 4.86 -4.15
N GLU A 64 15.53 4.04 -3.32
CA GLU A 64 16.88 4.32 -2.85
C GLU A 64 17.84 4.22 -4.05
N ASP A 65 18.56 5.30 -4.34
CA ASP A 65 19.57 5.30 -5.39
C ASP A 65 20.79 4.50 -4.90
N HIS A 66 20.93 3.26 -5.37
CA HIS A 66 22.13 2.45 -5.16
C HIS A 66 23.15 2.78 -6.27
N TYR A 67 24.09 3.69 -5.98
CA TYR A 67 25.31 3.89 -6.79
C TYR A 67 26.47 3.03 -6.26
#